data_AF-A0A3N5U3Y9-F1
#
_entry.id   AF-A0A3N5U3Y9-F1
#
_cell.length_a   1.000
_cell.length_b   1.000
_cell.length_c   1.000
_cell.angle_alpha   90.00
_cell.angle_beta   90.00
_cell.angle_gamma   90.00
#
_symmetry.space_group_name_H-M   'P 1'
#
loop_
_entity.id
_entity.type
_entity.pdbx_description
1 polymer ?
#
loop_
_entity_poly.entity_id
_entity_poly.type
_entity_poly.pdbx_seq_one_letter_code
_entity_poly.pdbx_strand_id
1 'polypeptide(L)' 'PVILHPRDYAKWLDPAPQTPDQLKPLIRPFPADMMDAYPVSTLVNTPVNDTPELVVPAK' A
#
# COMPACT_ATOMS: atom_id res chain seq x y z
N PRO A 1 -2.63 4.70 3.71
CA PRO A 1 -1.35 4.50 2.99
C PRO A 1 -1.29 5.40 1.76
N VAL A 2 -0.10 5.71 1.25
CA VAL A 2 0.10 6.34 -0.07
C VAL A 2 0.59 5.24 -1.00
N ILE A 3 -0.23 4.85 -1.99
CA ILE A 3 0.12 3.79 -2.94
C ILE A 3 0.51 4.46 -4.26
N LEU A 4 1.69 4.10 -4.78
CA LEU A 4 2.26 4.69 -5.99
C LEU A 4 2.05 3.78 -7.20
N HIS A 5 1.89 4.37 -8.38
CA HIS A 5 2.04 3.59 -9.60
C HIS A 5 3.51 3.17 -9.77
N PRO A 6 3.78 1.99 -10.37
CA PRO A 6 5.15 1.54 -10.64
C PRO A 6 5.99 2.55 -11.42
N ARG A 7 5.36 3.32 -12.31
CA ARG A 7 6.03 4.38 -13.10
C ARG A 7 6.65 5.49 -12.25
N ASP A 8 6.14 5.67 -11.03
CA ASP A 8 6.54 6.76 -10.13
C ASP A 8 7.60 6.33 -9.10
N TYR A 9 7.96 5.04 -9.04
CA TYR A 9 8.89 4.51 -8.03
C TYR A 9 10.26 5.18 -8.11
N ALA A 10 10.79 5.38 -9.32
CA ALA A 10 12.08 6.04 -9.52
C ALA A 10 12.09 7.46 -8.96
N LYS A 11 10.98 8.20 -9.14
CA LYS A 11 10.84 9.55 -8.60
C LYS A 11 10.74 9.54 -7.07
N TRP A 12 10.04 8.56 -6.50
CA TRP A 12 9.91 8.43 -5.05
C TRP A 12 11.21 8.04 -4.34
N LEU A 13 12.03 7.20 -4.98
CA LEU A 13 13.28 6.68 -4.44
C LEU A 13 14.51 7.52 -4.79
N ASP A 14 14.33 8.64 -5.50
CA ASP A 14 15.42 9.54 -5.87
C ASP A 14 16.05 10.17 -4.61
N PRO A 15 17.35 9.94 -4.34
CA PRO A 15 18.01 10.47 -3.15
C PRO A 15 18.32 11.98 -3.25
N ALA A 16 18.18 12.59 -4.44
CA ALA A 16 18.40 14.01 -4.61
C ALA A 16 17.35 14.84 -3.83
N PRO A 17 17.69 16.05 -3.33
CA PRO A 17 16.72 16.92 -2.69
C PRO A 17 15.54 17.25 -3.62
N GLN A 18 14.32 16.94 -3.19
CA GLN A 18 13.09 17.23 -3.92
C GLN A 18 12.29 18.34 -3.25
N THR A 19 11.60 19.16 -4.05
CA THR A 19 10.71 20.19 -3.52
C THR A 19 9.33 19.61 -3.20
N PRO A 20 8.57 20.21 -2.28
CA PRO A 20 7.21 19.76 -1.97
C PRO A 20 6.31 19.65 -3.21
N ASP A 21 6.44 20.57 -4.17
CA ASP A 21 5.60 20.57 -5.37
C ASP A 21 5.93 19.43 -6.34
N GLN A 22 7.14 18.87 -6.27
CA GLN A 22 7.49 17.66 -7.00
C GLN A 22 6.88 16.40 -6.39
N LEU A 23 6.70 16.36 -5.06
CA LEU A 23 6.21 15.21 -4.31
C LEU A 23 4.70 15.19 -4.10
N LYS A 24 4.05 16.34 -3.90
CA LYS A 24 2.59 16.46 -3.70
C LYS A 24 1.76 15.65 -4.72
N PRO A 25 2.11 15.61 -6.03
CA PRO A 25 1.36 14.82 -7.01
C PRO A 25 1.40 13.30 -6.76
N LEU A 26 2.44 12.80 -6.07
CA LEU A 26 2.59 11.39 -5.68
C LEU A 26 1.81 11.06 -4.40
N ILE A 27 1.64 12.04 -3.52
CA ILE A 27 1.00 11.90 -2.20
C ILE A 27 -0.50 12.17 -2.34
N ARG A 28 -1.20 11.23 -2.96
CA ARG A 28 -2.65 11.29 -3.16
C ARG A 28 -3.29 9.91 -2.97
N PRO A 29 -4.60 9.85 -2.69
CA PRO A 29 -5.32 8.58 -2.67
C PRO A 29 -5.14 7.83 -4.00
N PHE A 30 -4.94 6.52 -3.90
CA PHE A 30 -4.90 5.65 -5.07
C PHE A 30 -6.33 5.36 -5.55
N PRO A 31 -6.56 5.20 -6.88
CA PRO A 31 -7.90 4.95 -7.39
C PRO A 31 -8.52 3.68 -6.77
N ALA A 32 -9.69 3.83 -6.15
CA ALA A 32 -10.34 2.75 -5.41
C ALA A 32 -10.86 1.62 -6.32
N ASP A 33 -11.19 1.95 -7.58
CA ASP A 33 -11.55 1.01 -8.63
C ASP A 33 -10.39 0.08 -9.07
N MET A 34 -9.15 0.47 -8.75
CA MET A 34 -7.97 -0.36 -8.93
C MET A 34 -7.60 -1.17 -7.68
N MET A 35 -8.47 -1.17 -6.67
CA MET A 35 -8.28 -1.88 -5.41
C MET A 35 -9.45 -2.83 -5.17
N ASP A 36 -9.16 -3.93 -4.47
CA ASP A 36 -10.17 -4.85 -3.98
C ASP A 36 -9.89 -5.16 -2.49
N ALA A 37 -10.94 -5.49 -1.75
CA ALA A 37 -10.86 -5.80 -0.33
C ALA A 37 -11.85 -6.90 0.03
N TYR A 38 -11.39 -7.86 0.83
CA TYR A 38 -12.17 -8.99 1.31
C TYR A 38 -11.93 -9.21 2.80
N PRO A 39 -12.92 -9.75 3.54
CA PRO A 39 -12.73 -10.09 4.94
C PRO A 39 -11.71 -11.23 5.07
N VAL A 40 -10.94 -11.21 6.15
CA VAL A 40 -10.00 -12.28 6.54
C VAL A 40 -10.27 -12.72 7.97
N SER A 41 -9.67 -13.83 8.39
CA SER A 41 -9.81 -14.34 9.75
C SER A 41 -9.28 -13.36 10.80
N THR A 42 -9.93 -13.30 11.97
CA THR A 42 -9.46 -12.49 13.11
C THR A 42 -8.15 -13.00 13.71
N LEU A 43 -7.65 -14.15 13.27
CA LEU A 43 -6.31 -14.65 13.63
C LEU A 43 -5.21 -13.61 13.34
N VAL A 44 -5.39 -12.74 12.35
CA VAL A 44 -4.44 -11.67 11.99
C VAL A 44 -4.26 -10.63 13.11
N ASN A 45 -5.20 -10.55 14.06
CA ASN A 45 -5.13 -9.59 15.18
C ASN A 45 -4.09 -9.99 16.24
N THR A 46 -3.52 -11.19 16.15
CA THR A 46 -2.51 -11.71 17.09
C THR A 46 -1.13 -11.74 16.40
N PRO A 47 -0.19 -10.84 16.75
CA PRO A 47 1.08 -10.67 16.01
C PRO A 47 2.03 -11.87 15.99
N VAL A 48 1.83 -12.86 16.87
CA VAL A 48 2.65 -14.10 16.87
C VAL A 48 2.24 -15.08 15.77
N ASN A 49 1.04 -14.91 15.20
CA ASN A 49 0.63 -15.69 14.04
C ASN A 49 1.35 -15.14 12.79
N ASP A 50 2.14 -15.97 12.13
CA ASP A 50 2.83 -15.64 10.88
C ASP A 50 2.72 -16.82 9.93
N THR A 51 1.50 -17.01 9.40
CA THR A 51 1.18 -18.13 8.53
C THR A 51 0.40 -17.66 7.30
N PRO A 52 0.45 -18.40 6.17
CA PRO A 52 -0.19 -17.97 4.92
C PRO A 52 -1.72 -17.77 5.03
N GLU A 53 -2.37 -18.45 5.97
CA GLU A 53 -3.82 -18.39 6.18
C GLU A 53 -4.32 -16.98 6.57
N LEU A 54 -3.43 -16.10 7.04
CA LEU A 54 -3.78 -14.76 7.50
C LEU A 54 -4.27 -13.83 6.39
N VAL A 55 -3.90 -14.10 5.13
CA VAL A 55 -4.32 -13.31 3.97
C VAL A 55 -5.35 -14.03 3.09
N VAL A 56 -5.83 -15.20 3.52
CA VAL A 56 -6.85 -15.95 2.78
C VAL A 56 -8.23 -15.36 3.09
N PRO A 57 -9.10 -15.15 2.08
CA PRO A 57 -10.47 -14.69 2.32
C PRO A 57 -11.23 -15.58 3.31
N ALA A 58 -11.83 -14.96 4.33
CA ALA A 58 -12.75 -15.62 5.24
C ALA A 58 -14.05 -15.96 4.51
N LYS A 59 -14.59 -17.15 4.79
CA LYS A 59 -15.93 -17.55 4.35
C LYS A 59 -17.00 -16.93 5.22
#